data_AF-A0A090AP61-F1
#
_entry.id   AF-A0A090AP61-F1
#
_cell.length_a   1.000
_cell.length_b   1.000
_cell.length_c   1.000
_cell.angle_alpha   90.00
_cell.angle_beta   90.00
_cell.angle_gamma   90.00
#
_symmetry.space_group_name_H-M   'P 1'
#
loop_
_entity.id
_entity.type
_entity.pdbx_description
1 polymer ?
#
loop_
_entity_poly.entity_id
_entity_poly.type
_entity_poly.pdbx_seq_one_letter_code
_entity_poly.pdbx_strand_id
1 'polypeptide(L)'
;MHIAIPDSKGLREFGLVTGALFVGLFGLLFPWLFQLAFPYWPWIIAGILWGLALLVPTGLKPIYYGWMFIALIIGWINTRILLALMFYLIITPMGLFMRLLGKQPMRKFQSPVASYRHLTPTRSPQQMEHPF
;
A
#
# COMPACT_ATOMS: atom_id res chain seq x y z
N MET A 1 8.74 -0.11 -14.85
CA MET A 1 7.54 -0.79 -14.31
C MET A 1 6.96 -1.62 -15.43
N HIS A 2 7.25 -2.92 -15.46
CA HIS A 2 6.80 -3.80 -16.55
C HIS A 2 5.42 -4.37 -16.20
N ILE A 3 4.38 -3.94 -16.90
CA ILE A 3 3.03 -4.49 -16.73
C ILE A 3 2.98 -5.79 -17.53
N ALA A 4 2.94 -6.93 -16.86
CA ALA A 4 2.78 -8.22 -17.52
C ALA A 4 1.40 -8.25 -18.21
N ILE A 5 1.40 -8.42 -19.53
CA ILE A 5 0.16 -8.52 -20.30
C ILE A 5 -0.45 -9.89 -20.01
N PRO A 6 -1.68 -9.96 -19.48
CA PRO A 6 -2.34 -11.23 -19.20
C PRO A 6 -2.60 -12.00 -20.49
N ASP A 7 -2.68 -13.33 -20.36
CA ASP A 7 -3.21 -14.18 -21.41
C ASP A 7 -4.69 -13.83 -21.70
N SER A 8 -5.21 -14.30 -22.84
CA SER A 8 -6.58 -14.06 -23.29
C SER A 8 -7.64 -14.34 -22.21
N LYS A 9 -7.47 -15.37 -21.38
CA LYS A 9 -8.34 -15.67 -20.24
C LYS A 9 -8.32 -14.57 -19.17
N GLY A 10 -7.15 -14.04 -18.84
CA GLY A 10 -7.00 -12.96 -17.85
C GLY A 10 -7.64 -11.64 -18.34
N LEU A 11 -7.54 -11.35 -19.64
CA LEU A 11 -8.22 -10.18 -20.22
C LEU A 11 -9.75 -10.32 -20.19
N ARG A 12 -10.27 -11.55 -20.40
CA ARG A 12 -11.71 -11.84 -20.25
C ARG A 12 -12.20 -11.61 -18.84
N GLU A 13 -11.50 -12.20 -17.87
CA GLU A 13 -11.84 -12.07 -16.46
C GLU A 13 -11.79 -10.61 -16.01
N PHE A 14 -10.76 -9.87 -16.42
CA PHE A 14 -10.68 -8.43 -16.16
C PHE A 14 -11.92 -7.68 -16.67
N GLY A 15 -12.31 -7.89 -17.94
CA GLY A 15 -13.48 -7.22 -18.51
C GLY A 15 -14.79 -7.59 -17.82
N LEU A 16 -14.97 -8.87 -17.46
CA LEU A 16 -16.15 -9.37 -16.76
C LEU A 16 -16.25 -8.78 -15.34
N VAL A 17 -15.18 -8.91 -14.55
CA VAL A 17 -15.11 -8.42 -13.17
C VAL A 17 -15.25 -6.91 -13.13
N THR A 18 -14.57 -6.19 -14.03
CA THR A 18 -14.65 -4.72 -14.08
C THR A 18 -16.05 -4.26 -14.48
N GLY A 19 -16.66 -4.83 -15.52
CA GLY A 19 -18.04 -4.50 -15.88
C GLY A 19 -19.04 -4.79 -14.75
N ALA A 20 -18.90 -5.93 -14.06
CA ALA A 20 -19.74 -6.27 -12.91
C ALA A 20 -19.54 -5.28 -11.75
N LEU A 21 -18.29 -4.87 -11.51
CA LEU A 21 -17.96 -3.86 -10.51
C LEU A 21 -18.63 -2.51 -10.83
N PHE A 22 -18.59 -2.06 -12.08
CA PHE A 22 -19.22 -0.80 -12.50
C PHE A 22 -20.74 -0.83 -12.33
N VAL A 23 -21.41 -1.90 -12.76
CA VAL A 23 -22.86 -2.07 -12.57
C VAL A 23 -23.21 -2.18 -11.09
N GLY A 24 -22.48 -2.99 -10.32
CA GLY A 24 -22.72 -3.17 -8.89
C GLY A 24 -22.58 -1.88 -8.10
N LEU A 25 -21.48 -1.13 -8.29
CA LEU A 25 -21.23 0.10 -7.55
C LEU A 25 -22.06 1.27 -8.08
N PHE A 26 -21.94 1.60 -9.37
CA PHE A 26 -22.53 2.82 -9.92
C PHE A 26 -23.94 2.61 -10.45
N GLY A 27 -24.28 1.40 -10.88
CA GLY A 27 -25.61 1.06 -11.37
C GLY A 27 -26.59 0.68 -10.26
N LEU A 28 -26.14 0.12 -9.13
CA LEU A 28 -27.02 -0.39 -8.08
C LEU A 28 -26.74 0.25 -6.71
N LEU A 29 -25.52 0.10 -6.18
CA LEU A 29 -25.19 0.46 -4.80
C LEU A 29 -25.27 1.97 -4.55
N PHE A 30 -24.66 2.81 -5.39
CA PHE A 30 -24.71 4.27 -5.22
C PHE A 30 -26.11 4.86 -5.42
N PRO A 31 -26.86 4.51 -6.48
CA PRO A 31 -28.24 4.97 -6.63
C PRO A 31 -29.12 4.56 -5.45
N TRP A 32 -28.95 3.34 -4.95
CA TRP A 32 -29.68 2.85 -3.78
C TRP A 32 -29.29 3.59 -2.50
N LEU A 33 -28.00 3.80 -2.24
CA LEU A 33 -27.50 4.44 -1.03
C LEU A 33 -27.86 5.94 -0.97
N PHE A 34 -27.83 6.63 -2.10
CA PHE A 34 -28.07 8.07 -2.20
C PHE A 34 -29.48 8.44 -2.69
N GLN A 35 -30.37 7.45 -2.86
CA GLN A 35 -31.72 7.61 -3.41
C GLN A 35 -31.75 8.36 -4.75
N LEU A 36 -30.73 8.15 -5.59
CA LEU A 36 -30.63 8.76 -6.91
C LEU A 36 -31.35 7.90 -7.95
N ALA A 37 -31.74 8.53 -9.07
CA ALA A 37 -32.25 7.79 -10.22
C ALA A 37 -31.18 6.82 -10.75
N PHE A 38 -31.59 5.61 -11.11
CA PHE A 38 -30.70 4.59 -11.66
C PHE A 38 -30.08 5.08 -12.98
N PRO A 39 -28.76 5.31 -13.03
CA PRO A 39 -28.13 5.81 -14.23
C PRO A 39 -27.95 4.69 -15.26
N TYR A 40 -28.17 5.01 -16.54
CA TYR A 40 -27.99 4.04 -17.63
C TYR A 40 -26.53 3.87 -18.06
N TRP A 41 -25.67 4.86 -17.79
CA TRP A 41 -24.28 4.84 -18.27
C TRP A 41 -23.43 3.66 -17.76
N PRO A 42 -23.55 3.15 -16.50
CA PRO A 42 -22.74 2.01 -16.05
C PRO A 42 -23.08 0.73 -16.81
N TRP A 43 -24.35 0.56 -17.18
CA TRP A 43 -24.82 -0.58 -17.97
C TRP A 43 -24.26 -0.55 -19.39
N ILE A 44 -24.17 0.63 -20.01
CA ILE A 44 -23.57 0.80 -21.34
C ILE A 44 -22.08 0.45 -21.30
N ILE A 45 -21.35 0.96 -20.29
CA ILE A 45 -19.91 0.66 -20.14
C ILE A 45 -19.69 -0.83 -19.88
N ALA A 46 -20.48 -1.45 -19.00
CA ALA A 46 -20.39 -2.89 -18.75
C ALA A 46 -20.73 -3.71 -20.00
N GLY A 47 -21.75 -3.31 -20.77
CA GLY A 47 -22.09 -3.95 -22.04
C GLY A 47 -20.93 -3.93 -23.04
N ILE A 48 -20.24 -2.79 -23.17
CA ILE A 48 -19.06 -2.67 -24.03
C ILE A 48 -17.91 -3.55 -23.50
N LEU A 49 -17.63 -3.50 -22.18
CA LEU A 49 -16.56 -4.30 -21.58
C LEU A 49 -16.81 -5.80 -21.69
N TRP A 50 -18.04 -6.26 -21.43
CA TRP A 50 -18.44 -7.65 -21.55
C TRP A 50 -18.47 -8.11 -23.01
N GLY A 51 -18.95 -7.27 -23.93
CA GLY A 51 -18.90 -7.54 -25.36
C GLY A 51 -17.46 -7.72 -25.85
N LEU A 52 -16.56 -6.81 -25.47
CA LEU A 52 -15.13 -6.93 -25.79
C LEU A 52 -14.48 -8.15 -25.12
N ALA A 53 -14.82 -8.45 -23.86
CA ALA A 53 -14.31 -9.63 -23.18
C ALA A 53 -14.70 -10.93 -23.91
N LEU A 54 -15.98 -11.09 -24.25
CA LEU A 54 -16.49 -12.33 -24.83
C LEU A 54 -16.08 -12.50 -26.30
N LEU A 55 -16.18 -11.43 -27.10
CA LEU A 55 -15.98 -11.51 -28.56
C LEU A 55 -14.50 -11.34 -28.96
N VAL A 56 -13.82 -10.32 -28.45
CA VAL A 56 -12.45 -9.96 -28.86
C VAL A 56 -11.61 -9.51 -27.65
N PRO A 57 -11.16 -10.44 -26.80
CA PRO A 57 -10.49 -10.11 -25.55
C PRO A 57 -9.16 -9.35 -25.76
N THR A 58 -8.52 -9.51 -26.92
CA THR A 58 -7.33 -8.75 -27.30
C THR A 58 -7.56 -7.24 -27.41
N GLY A 59 -8.80 -6.80 -27.66
CA GLY A 59 -9.18 -5.38 -27.68
C GLY A 59 -9.15 -4.72 -26.29
N LEU A 60 -9.19 -5.50 -25.21
CA LEU A 60 -9.09 -4.98 -23.83
C LEU A 60 -7.67 -4.65 -23.41
N LYS A 61 -6.64 -5.05 -24.17
CA LYS A 61 -5.22 -4.78 -23.84
C LYS A 61 -4.89 -3.32 -23.53
N PRO A 62 -5.22 -2.33 -24.39
CA PRO A 62 -4.91 -0.93 -24.11
C PRO A 62 -5.67 -0.40 -22.87
N ILE A 63 -6.93 -0.81 -22.70
CA ILE A 63 -7.76 -0.42 -21.55
C ILE A 63 -7.16 -0.98 -20.26
N TYR A 64 -6.81 -2.27 -20.26
CA TYR A 64 -6.14 -2.94 -19.14
C TYR A 64 -4.83 -2.26 -18.77
N TYR A 65 -4.01 -1.93 -19.77
CA TYR A 65 -2.71 -1.27 -19.53
C TYR A 65 -2.88 0.10 -18.87
N GLY A 66 -3.78 0.94 -19.40
CA GLY A 66 -4.08 2.25 -18.82
C GLY A 66 -4.64 2.13 -17.40
N TRP A 67 -5.57 1.21 -17.18
CA TRP A 67 -6.15 0.94 -15.86
C TRP A 67 -5.09 0.49 -14.85
N MET A 68 -4.22 -0.44 -15.23
CA MET A 68 -3.19 -0.97 -14.37
C MET A 68 -2.12 0.08 -14.05
N PHE A 69 -1.78 0.95 -15.00
CA PHE A 69 -0.88 2.07 -14.75
C PHE A 69 -1.42 3.01 -13.66
N ILE A 70 -2.71 3.33 -13.71
CA ILE A 70 -3.38 4.13 -12.67
C ILE A 70 -3.34 3.40 -11.33
N ALA A 71 -3.69 2.11 -11.31
CA ALA A 71 -3.66 1.30 -10.09
C ALA A 71 -2.27 1.28 -9.43
N LEU A 72 -1.21 1.24 -10.24
CA LEU A 72 0.17 1.26 -9.74
C LEU A 72 0.56 2.61 -9.14
N ILE A 73 0.14 3.72 -9.75
CA ILE A 73 0.34 5.07 -9.18
C ILE A 73 -0.39 5.18 -7.84
N ILE A 74 -1.66 4.74 -7.79
CA ILE A 74 -2.46 4.76 -6.55
C ILE A 74 -1.78 3.91 -5.48
N GLY A 75 -1.30 2.71 -5.81
CA GLY A 75 -0.59 1.84 -4.87
C GLY A 75 0.70 2.48 -4.32
N TRP A 76 1.44 3.18 -5.18
CA TRP A 76 2.65 3.91 -4.78
C TRP A 76 2.34 5.06 -3.82
N ILE A 77 1.28 5.83 -4.09
CA ILE A 77 0.81 6.90 -3.20
C ILE A 77 0.33 6.29 -1.87
N ASN A 78 -0.50 5.25 -1.92
CA ASN A 78 -1.09 4.62 -0.74
C ASN A 78 -0.03 4.11 0.23
N THR A 79 1.02 3.45 -0.27
CA THR A 79 2.12 2.95 0.58
C THR A 79 2.80 4.08 1.36
N ARG A 80 2.99 5.24 0.73
CA ARG A 80 3.63 6.41 1.36
C ARG A 80 2.72 7.06 2.38
N ILE A 81 1.43 7.21 2.04
CA ILE A 81 0.43 7.74 2.97
C ILE A 81 0.35 6.85 4.19
N LEU A 82 0.25 5.53 4.02
CA LEU A 82 0.19 4.57 5.12
C LEU A 82 1.42 4.69 6.02
N LEU A 83 2.62 4.68 5.43
CA LEU A 83 3.88 4.81 6.19
C LEU A 83 3.98 6.15 6.92
N ALA A 84 3.63 7.26 6.26
CA ALA A 84 3.59 8.57 6.89
C ALA A 84 2.61 8.59 8.06
N LEU A 85 1.40 8.07 7.85
CA LEU A 85 0.37 8.00 8.88
C LEU A 85 0.83 7.16 10.08
N MET A 86 1.41 5.98 9.85
CA MET A 86 1.96 5.15 10.94
C MET A 86 3.09 5.87 11.69
N PHE A 87 3.98 6.54 10.96
CA PHE A 87 5.07 7.27 11.58
C PHE A 87 4.56 8.43 12.45
N TYR A 88 3.63 9.24 11.94
CA TYR A 88 3.15 10.43 12.65
C TYR A 88 2.09 10.14 13.71
N LEU A 89 1.26 9.10 13.56
CA LEU A 89 0.20 8.77 14.52
C LEU A 89 0.63 7.77 15.59
N ILE A 90 1.65 6.94 15.33
CA ILE A 90 2.06 5.89 16.27
C ILE A 90 3.49 6.15 16.74
N ILE A 91 4.46 6.15 15.82
CA ILE A 91 5.88 6.19 16.19
C ILE A 91 6.27 7.52 16.85
N THR A 92 5.87 8.64 16.24
CA THR A 92 6.19 9.99 16.70
C THR A 92 5.60 10.29 18.09
N PRO A 93 4.29 10.10 18.34
CA PRO A 93 3.73 10.34 19.66
C PRO A 93 4.25 9.36 20.71
N MET A 94 4.57 8.13 20.34
CA MET A 94 5.22 7.19 21.27
C MET A 94 6.61 7.70 21.69
N GLY A 95 7.43 8.17 20.75
CA GLY A 95 8.72 8.80 21.06
C GLY A 95 8.58 10.07 21.91
N LEU A 96 7.57 10.90 21.61
CA LEU A 96 7.27 12.09 22.40
C LEU A 96 6.85 11.72 23.83
N PHE A 97 5.99 10.72 23.99
CA PHE A 97 5.54 10.22 25.29
C PHE A 97 6.70 9.67 26.11
N MET A 98 7.60 8.89 25.50
CA MET A 98 8.82 8.41 26.16
C MET A 98 9.70 9.58 26.62
N ARG A 99 9.84 10.62 25.79
CA ARG A 99 10.61 11.83 26.12
C ARG A 99 9.98 12.61 27.27
N LEU A 100 8.64 12.74 27.31
CA LEU A 100 7.91 13.39 28.40
C LEU A 100 8.04 12.61 29.72
N LEU A 101 8.04 11.28 29.67
CA LEU A 101 8.26 10.41 30.83
C LEU A 101 9.74 10.32 31.27
N GLY A 102 10.66 11.06 30.62
CA GLY A 102 12.09 11.01 30.91
C GLY A 102 12.77 9.69 30.54
N LYS A 103 12.08 8.79 29.83
CA LYS A 103 12.63 7.50 29.38
C LYS A 103 13.40 7.72 28.08
N GLN A 104 14.73 7.67 28.16
CA GLN A 104 15.61 7.74 26.99
C GLN A 104 16.19 6.36 26.69
N PRO A 105 15.64 5.61 25.72
CA PRO A 105 16.17 4.30 25.35
C PRO A 105 17.55 4.41 24.65
N MET A 106 17.84 5.56 24.03
CA MET A 106 19.14 5.84 23.42
C MET A 106 20.09 6.48 24.42
N ARG A 107 21.34 6.02 24.42
CA ARG A 107 22.43 6.58 25.22
C ARG A 107 22.60 8.06 24.86
N LYS A 108 22.70 8.93 25.87
CA LYS A 108 22.86 10.38 25.66
C LYS A 108 24.04 10.62 24.69
N PHE A 109 23.81 11.46 23.69
CA PHE A 109 24.85 11.93 22.78
C PHE A 109 25.91 12.61 23.66
N GLN A 110 27.10 12.02 23.74
CA GLN A 110 28.19 12.59 24.52
C GLN A 110 28.70 13.84 23.79
N SER A 111 29.07 14.89 24.54
CA SER A 111 29.76 16.09 24.03
C SER A 111 30.88 15.71 23.05
N PRO A 112 31.33 16.58 22.13
CA PRO A 112 32.35 16.21 21.14
C PRO A 112 33.58 15.60 21.82
N VAL A 113 33.68 14.28 21.76
CA VAL A 113 34.76 13.50 22.35
C VAL A 113 35.81 13.29 21.27
N ALA A 114 37.08 13.46 21.60
CA ALA A 114 38.19 13.27 20.66
C ALA A 114 38.27 11.84 20.09
N SER A 115 37.57 10.87 20.70
CA SER A 115 37.54 9.49 20.23
C SER A 115 36.22 8.80 20.58
N TYR A 116 35.72 7.96 19.66
CA TYR A 116 34.61 7.04 19.88
C TYR A 116 35.00 5.79 20.70
N ARG A 117 36.27 5.65 21.10
CA ARG A 117 36.75 4.49 21.87
C ARG A 117 36.14 4.52 23.28
N HIS A 118 35.28 3.55 23.57
CA HIS A 118 34.89 3.23 24.93
C HIS A 118 35.89 2.25 25.52
N LEU A 119 36.62 2.67 26.56
CA LEU A 119 37.41 1.76 27.37
C LEU A 119 36.46 0.77 28.05
N THR A 120 36.61 -0.50 27.75
CA THR A 120 35.87 -1.56 28.42
C THR A 120 36.44 -1.69 29.83
N PRO A 121 35.62 -1.72 30.90
CA PRO A 121 36.14 -1.95 32.25
C PRO A 121 36.90 -3.29 32.29
N THR A 122 37.98 -3.33 33.06
CA THR A 122 38.78 -4.54 33.24
C THR A 122 37.90 -5.65 33.79
N ARG A 123 37.68 -6.71 32.99
CA ARG A 123 36.95 -7.91 33.41
C ARG A 123 37.72 -8.58 34.55
N SER A 124 37.02 -9.04 35.58
CA SER A 124 37.67 -9.81 36.64
C SER A 124 38.13 -11.16 36.07
N PRO A 125 39.26 -11.73 36.53
CA PRO A 125 39.72 -13.05 36.08
C PRO A 125 38.66 -14.14 36.26
N GLN A 126 37.84 -14.04 37.32
CA GLN A 126 36.74 -14.97 37.61
C GLN A 126 35.65 -14.99 36.53
N GLN A 127 35.43 -13.89 35.81
CA GLN A 127 34.49 -13.88 34.67
C GLN A 127 35.03 -14.64 33.46
N MET A 128 36.32 -14.99 33.43
CA MET A 128 36.91 -15.82 32.39
C MET A 128 36.77 -17.32 32.68
N GLU A 129 36.36 -17.70 33.91
CA GLU A 129 36.21 -19.11 34.32
C GLU A 129 34.94 -19.77 33.73
N HIS A 130 33.93 -18.97 33.37
CA HIS A 130 32.71 -19.42 32.70
C HIS A 130 32.47 -18.61 31.42
N PRO A 131 33.17 -18.95 30.32
CA PRO A 131 33.17 -18.17 29.08
C PRO A 131 31.92 -18.33 28.20
N PHE A 132 31.00 -19.22 28.55
CA PHE A 132 29.78 -19.54 27.79
C PHE A 132 28.53 -19.36 28.63
#